data_AF-A0A932ZRZ7-F1
#
_entry.id   AF-A0A932ZRZ7-F1
#
_cell.length_a   1.000
_cell.length_b   1.000
_cell.length_c   1.000
_cell.angle_alpha   90.00
_cell.angle_beta   90.00
_cell.angle_gamma   90.00
#
_symmetry.space_group_name_H-M   'P 1'
#
loop_
_entity.id
_entity.type
_entity.pdbx_description
1 polymer ?
#
loop_
_entity_poly.entity_id
_entity_poly.type
_entity_poly.pdbx_seq_one_letter_code
_entity_poly.pdbx_strand_id
1 'polypeptide(L)'
;PRGTARLVELIRTRTGYPPEWLEWLGANDLGMACANGLAAWLAGCSSCAGTVAGVGERAGWAPTELLLAHYVGLRGEANGVGFKALPGVVKPLREAGREVPPRAPLCGDAVLQTSHPESALRPETAFAFDPERVLGRPVQEGFRPGCGLDELARCVARLRGWSVADPSNPEVVRLKEWLDASFAGGRSSAVGFDEIRARLQTFARDVPGGGEAPPPI
;
A
#
# COMPACT_ATOMS: atom_id res chain seq x y z
N PRO A 1 12.04 0.92 18.78
CA PRO A 1 12.94 -0.23 18.53
C PRO A 1 14.14 -0.37 19.49
N ARG A 2 14.89 0.70 19.82
CA ARG A 2 16.09 0.61 20.68
C ARG A 2 15.86 -0.12 22.01
N GLY A 3 14.73 0.16 22.67
CA GLY A 3 14.36 -0.51 23.92
C GLY A 3 14.14 -2.02 23.76
N THR A 4 13.48 -2.45 22.67
CA THR A 4 13.28 -3.88 22.37
C THR A 4 14.61 -4.62 22.21
N ALA A 5 15.54 -4.07 21.42
CA ALA A 5 16.87 -4.67 21.26
C ALA A 5 17.58 -4.79 22.61
N ARG A 6 17.53 -3.73 23.44
CA ARG A 6 18.16 -3.73 24.76
C ARG A 6 17.55 -4.78 25.70
N LEU A 7 16.23 -4.98 25.68
CA LEU A 7 15.57 -6.00 26.49
C LEU A 7 15.98 -7.41 26.07
N VAL A 8 16.02 -7.70 24.77
CA VAL A 8 16.47 -9.00 24.25
C VAL A 8 17.94 -9.25 24.61
N GLU A 9 18.80 -8.25 24.44
CA GLU A 9 20.21 -8.33 24.84
C GLU A 9 20.36 -8.60 26.35
N LEU A 10 19.58 -7.92 27.19
CA LEU A 10 19.58 -8.15 28.63
C LEU A 10 19.12 -9.56 28.98
N ILE A 11 18.07 -10.09 28.35
CA ILE A 11 17.62 -11.48 28.56
C ILE A 11 18.77 -12.43 28.21
N ARG A 12 19.31 -12.32 26.99
CA ARG A 12 20.39 -13.20 26.52
C ARG A 12 21.65 -13.16 27.39
N THR A 13 22.00 -11.99 27.91
CA THR A 13 23.23 -11.80 28.69
C THR A 13 23.05 -12.04 30.19
N ARG A 14 21.81 -12.08 30.71
CA ARG A 14 21.54 -12.13 32.16
C ARG A 14 20.77 -13.36 32.64
N THR A 15 20.06 -14.09 31.78
CA THR A 15 19.16 -15.18 32.21
C THR A 15 19.62 -16.58 31.79
N GLY A 16 20.65 -16.68 30.95
CA GLY A 16 21.11 -17.97 30.40
C GLY A 16 20.12 -18.64 29.44
N TYR A 17 18.99 -18.00 29.13
CA TYR A 17 18.04 -18.54 28.16
C TYR A 17 18.66 -18.50 26.76
N PRO A 18 18.64 -19.63 26.04
CA PRO A 18 19.26 -19.67 24.75
C PRO A 18 18.40 -18.93 23.71
N PRO A 19 19.01 -18.30 22.69
CA PRO A 19 18.31 -17.54 21.65
C PRO A 19 17.08 -18.23 21.04
N GLU A 20 17.15 -19.54 20.82
CA GLU A 20 16.12 -20.38 20.23
C GLU A 20 14.83 -20.44 21.05
N TRP A 21 14.87 -20.07 22.33
CA TRP A 21 13.68 -20.01 23.19
C TRP A 21 13.03 -18.64 23.23
N LEU A 22 13.63 -17.65 22.57
CA LEU A 22 13.16 -16.28 22.58
C LEU A 22 12.27 -16.02 21.36
N GLU A 23 11.02 -15.66 21.65
CA GLU A 23 10.06 -15.11 20.69
C GLU A 23 9.69 -13.67 21.06
N TRP A 24 9.66 -12.80 20.06
CA TRP A 24 9.12 -11.46 20.22
C TRP A 24 7.68 -11.38 19.68
N LEU A 25 6.77 -10.91 20.52
CA LEU A 25 5.41 -10.53 20.15
C LEU A 25 5.13 -9.14 20.72
N GLY A 26 4.65 -8.21 19.89
CA GLY A 26 4.33 -6.87 20.35
C GLY A 26 3.22 -6.21 19.56
N ALA A 27 2.42 -5.43 20.27
CA ALA A 27 1.32 -4.67 19.70
C ALA A 27 1.79 -3.43 18.93
N ASN A 28 0.92 -2.93 18.06
CA ASN A 28 1.24 -1.88 17.11
C ASN A 28 0.66 -0.50 17.49
N ASP A 29 0.38 -0.26 18.76
CA ASP A 29 -0.29 0.96 19.26
C ASP A 29 0.43 2.27 18.86
N LEU A 30 1.75 2.22 18.66
CA LEU A 30 2.57 3.36 18.21
C LEU A 30 3.13 3.17 16.78
N GLY A 31 2.63 2.20 16.01
CA GLY A 31 3.11 1.91 14.66
C GLY A 31 4.51 1.27 14.61
N MET A 32 5.02 0.75 15.73
CA MET A 32 6.40 0.29 15.86
C MET A 32 6.54 -1.24 15.92
N ALA A 33 5.47 -2.01 15.76
CA ALA A 33 5.52 -3.46 15.97
C ALA A 33 6.52 -4.14 15.03
N CYS A 34 6.44 -3.87 13.72
CA CYS A 34 7.39 -4.46 12.76
C CYS A 34 8.84 -4.07 13.06
N ALA A 35 9.11 -2.77 13.28
CA ALA A 35 10.45 -2.28 13.61
C ALA A 35 11.00 -2.86 14.93
N ASN A 36 10.15 -3.10 15.92
CA ASN A 36 10.54 -3.76 17.17
C ASN A 36 10.86 -5.24 16.96
N GLY A 37 10.10 -5.96 16.12
CA GLY A 37 10.41 -7.34 15.73
C GLY A 37 11.77 -7.45 15.02
N LEU A 38 12.07 -6.57 14.07
CA LEU A 38 13.38 -6.50 13.43
C LEU A 38 14.50 -6.26 14.45
N ALA A 39 14.29 -5.33 15.38
CA ALA A 39 15.24 -5.04 16.45
C ALA A 39 15.45 -6.25 17.38
N ALA A 40 14.40 -7.04 17.63
CA ALA A 40 14.49 -8.26 18.41
C ALA A 40 15.32 -9.35 17.70
N TRP A 41 15.07 -9.59 16.40
CA TRP A 41 15.87 -10.51 15.59
C TRP A 41 17.35 -10.12 15.57
N LEU A 42 17.66 -8.85 15.30
CA LEU A 42 19.04 -8.36 15.29
C LEU A 42 19.73 -8.47 16.67
N ALA A 43 18.96 -8.44 17.75
CA ALA A 43 19.48 -8.64 19.11
C ALA A 43 19.62 -10.11 19.52
N GLY A 44 19.20 -11.07 18.67
CA GLY A 44 19.34 -12.51 18.88
C GLY A 44 18.08 -13.21 19.39
N CYS A 45 16.90 -12.64 19.18
CA CYS A 45 15.64 -13.37 19.31
C CYS A 45 15.47 -14.29 18.11
N SER A 46 14.97 -15.53 18.28
CA SER A 46 14.90 -16.49 17.16
C SER A 46 13.61 -16.43 16.36
N SER A 47 12.50 -16.04 16.98
CA SER A 47 11.22 -15.85 16.29
C SER A 47 10.61 -14.49 16.59
N CYS A 48 9.80 -14.01 15.64
CA CYS A 48 8.88 -12.90 15.84
C CYS A 48 7.48 -13.38 15.44
N ALA A 49 6.51 -13.17 16.31
CA ALA A 49 5.12 -13.46 16.06
C ALA A 49 4.38 -12.23 15.54
N GLY A 50 3.39 -12.49 14.70
CA GLY A 50 2.56 -11.48 14.07
C GLY A 50 1.25 -12.08 13.57
N THR A 51 0.43 -11.25 12.96
CA THR A 51 -0.82 -11.67 12.33
C THR A 51 -0.86 -11.20 10.88
N VAL A 52 -1.58 -11.93 10.03
CA VAL A 52 -1.77 -11.53 8.63
C VAL A 52 -2.46 -10.16 8.59
N ALA A 53 -1.92 -9.24 7.79
CA ALA A 53 -2.38 -7.84 7.70
C ALA A 53 -2.34 -7.07 9.04
N GLY A 54 -1.65 -7.60 10.06
CA GLY A 54 -1.55 -7.00 11.39
C GLY A 54 -2.86 -7.01 12.18
N VAL A 55 -3.87 -7.79 11.77
CA VAL A 55 -5.19 -7.83 12.42
C VAL A 55 -5.05 -8.27 13.89
N GLY A 56 -5.70 -7.57 14.80
CA GLY A 56 -5.68 -7.86 16.24
C GLY A 56 -6.52 -6.86 17.03
N GLU A 57 -6.40 -6.90 18.35
CA GLU A 57 -7.02 -5.89 19.22
C GLU A 57 -6.33 -4.52 19.07
N ARG A 58 -7.06 -3.44 19.38
CA ARG A 58 -6.56 -2.06 19.35
C ARG A 58 -5.99 -1.70 17.98
N ALA A 59 -4.70 -1.34 17.89
CA ALA A 59 -4.00 -1.04 16.64
C ALA A 59 -3.41 -2.29 15.95
N GLY A 60 -3.66 -3.49 16.50
CA GLY A 60 -3.22 -4.75 15.94
C GLY A 60 -1.80 -5.17 16.35
N TRP A 61 -1.25 -6.10 15.60
CA TRP A 61 0.07 -6.72 15.82
C TRP A 61 1.01 -6.39 14.65
N ALA A 62 2.26 -6.87 14.71
CA ALA A 62 3.14 -6.82 13.56
C ALA A 62 2.53 -7.62 12.38
N PRO A 63 2.43 -7.03 11.17
CA PRO A 63 1.98 -7.78 10.00
C PRO A 63 3.00 -8.87 9.63
N THR A 64 2.56 -10.13 9.63
CA THR A 64 3.43 -11.29 9.36
C THR A 64 4.13 -11.16 8.01
N GLU A 65 3.42 -10.71 6.98
CA GLU A 65 3.97 -10.51 5.65
C GLU A 65 5.10 -9.46 5.60
N LEU A 66 5.04 -8.42 6.45
CA LEU A 66 6.10 -7.43 6.56
C LEU A 66 7.31 -7.98 7.30
N LEU A 67 7.09 -8.72 8.39
CA LEU A 67 8.16 -9.45 9.08
C LEU A 67 8.88 -10.39 8.11
N LEU A 68 8.14 -11.16 7.32
CA LEU A 68 8.70 -12.05 6.31
C LEU A 68 9.48 -11.30 5.22
N ALA A 69 8.98 -10.17 4.73
CA ALA A 69 9.70 -9.37 3.72
C ALA A 69 11.06 -8.88 4.24
N HIS A 70 11.10 -8.43 5.49
CA HIS A 70 12.35 -8.05 6.14
C HIS A 70 13.25 -9.25 6.45
N TYR A 71 12.70 -10.38 6.85
CA TYR A 71 13.45 -11.63 7.02
C TYR A 71 14.16 -12.02 5.72
N VAL A 72 13.47 -12.01 4.58
CA VAL A 72 14.06 -12.31 3.26
C VAL A 72 15.17 -11.31 2.94
N GLY A 73 14.97 -10.02 3.22
CA GLY A 73 15.99 -8.99 3.04
C GLY A 73 17.23 -9.20 3.94
N LEU A 74 17.05 -9.64 5.18
CA LEU A 74 18.13 -9.90 6.14
C LEU A 74 18.91 -11.18 5.82
N ARG A 75 18.23 -12.22 5.35
CA ARG A 75 18.85 -13.52 5.02
C ARG A 75 19.42 -13.58 3.61
N GLY A 76 18.92 -12.75 2.70
CA GLY A 76 19.29 -12.77 1.28
C GLY A 76 18.60 -13.88 0.47
N GLU A 77 17.73 -14.67 1.09
CA GLU A 77 17.02 -15.78 0.47
C GLU A 77 15.59 -15.92 1.02
N ALA A 78 14.70 -16.53 0.23
CA ALA A 78 13.28 -16.60 0.57
C ALA A 78 12.93 -17.67 1.61
N ASN A 79 13.73 -18.72 1.77
CA ASN A 79 13.46 -19.86 2.67
C ASN A 79 12.02 -20.40 2.60
N GLY A 80 11.51 -20.55 1.38
CA GLY A 80 10.16 -21.06 1.12
C GLY A 80 9.04 -20.01 1.22
N VAL A 81 9.34 -18.75 1.56
CA VAL A 81 8.36 -17.67 1.57
C VAL A 81 7.94 -17.30 0.15
N GLY A 82 6.64 -17.41 -0.14
CA GLY A 82 6.03 -17.03 -1.42
C GLY A 82 5.01 -15.91 -1.27
N PHE A 83 5.43 -14.65 -1.49
CA PHE A 83 4.53 -13.49 -1.35
C PHE A 83 3.39 -13.44 -2.39
N LYS A 84 3.50 -14.19 -3.49
CA LYS A 84 2.42 -14.36 -4.48
C LYS A 84 1.15 -15.00 -3.89
N ALA A 85 1.27 -15.70 -2.74
CA ALA A 85 0.13 -16.30 -2.05
C ALA A 85 -0.70 -15.28 -1.22
N LEU A 86 -0.18 -14.08 -0.96
CA LEU A 86 -0.82 -13.09 -0.07
C LEU A 86 -2.29 -12.80 -0.41
N PRO A 87 -2.71 -12.62 -1.68
CA PRO A 87 -4.12 -12.39 -1.99
C PRO A 87 -5.04 -13.53 -1.50
N GLY A 88 -4.57 -14.78 -1.59
CA GLY A 88 -5.31 -15.95 -1.10
C GLY A 88 -5.39 -16.02 0.43
N VAL A 89 -4.40 -15.49 1.13
CA VAL A 89 -4.37 -15.44 2.62
C VAL A 89 -5.20 -14.28 3.16
N VAL A 90 -5.24 -13.14 2.46
CA VAL A 90 -6.01 -11.96 2.86
C VAL A 90 -7.50 -12.10 2.56
N LYS A 91 -7.88 -12.83 1.50
CA LYS A 91 -9.28 -13.00 1.12
C LYS A 91 -10.17 -13.53 2.26
N PRO A 92 -9.81 -14.61 2.99
CA PRO A 92 -10.60 -15.09 4.13
C PRO A 92 -10.74 -14.07 5.26
N LEU A 93 -9.74 -13.21 5.49
CA LEU A 93 -9.85 -12.14 6.50
C LEU A 93 -10.96 -11.15 6.15
N ARG A 94 -11.01 -10.74 4.88
CA ARG A 94 -12.07 -9.85 4.39
C ARG A 94 -13.44 -10.49 4.48
N GLU A 95 -13.55 -11.77 4.12
CA GLU A 95 -14.78 -12.56 4.24
C GLU A 95 -15.24 -12.70 5.71
N ALA A 96 -14.29 -12.77 6.64
CA ALA A 96 -14.55 -12.75 8.09
C ALA A 96 -14.82 -11.34 8.66
N GLY A 97 -15.03 -10.34 7.81
CA GLY A 97 -15.33 -8.96 8.20
C GLY A 97 -14.14 -8.22 8.83
N ARG A 98 -12.90 -8.68 8.61
CA ARG A 98 -11.70 -7.95 9.01
C ARG A 98 -11.32 -6.95 7.94
N GLU A 99 -11.04 -5.73 8.37
CA GLU A 99 -10.60 -4.67 7.48
C GLU A 99 -9.12 -4.86 7.12
N VAL A 100 -8.82 -4.88 5.82
CA VAL A 100 -7.46 -4.77 5.30
C VAL A 100 -7.41 -3.53 4.44
N PRO A 101 -6.69 -2.47 4.85
CA PRO A 101 -6.63 -1.21 4.12
C PRO A 101 -6.22 -1.45 2.65
N PRO A 102 -6.83 -0.73 1.68
CA PRO A 102 -6.48 -0.89 0.27
C PRO A 102 -4.99 -0.64 -0.02
N ARG A 103 -4.33 0.22 0.77
CA ARG A 103 -2.91 0.53 0.67
C ARG A 103 -2.04 -0.15 1.73
N ALA A 104 -2.55 -1.21 2.37
CA ALA A 104 -1.74 -2.01 3.29
C ALA A 104 -0.47 -2.50 2.58
N PRO A 105 0.72 -2.39 3.21
CA PRO A 105 1.97 -2.84 2.61
C PRO A 105 1.91 -4.30 2.13
N LEU A 106 2.42 -4.57 0.92
CA LEU A 106 2.44 -5.88 0.23
C LEU A 106 1.06 -6.45 -0.15
N CYS A 107 0.09 -6.40 0.76
CA CYS A 107 -1.14 -7.18 0.66
C CYS A 107 -2.38 -6.34 0.27
N GLY A 108 -2.26 -5.01 0.24
CA GLY A 108 -3.30 -4.10 -0.22
C GLY A 108 -3.61 -4.23 -1.71
N ASP A 109 -4.88 -4.10 -2.08
CA ASP A 109 -5.33 -4.18 -3.48
C ASP A 109 -4.84 -2.97 -4.31
N ALA A 110 -4.60 -1.84 -3.64
CA ALA A 110 -4.13 -0.60 -4.22
C ALA A 110 -2.66 -0.26 -3.91
N VAL A 111 -1.92 -1.15 -3.26
CA VAL A 111 -0.52 -0.86 -2.84
C VAL A 111 0.45 -0.64 -4.01
N LEU A 112 0.15 -1.22 -5.17
CA LEU A 112 0.97 -1.08 -6.39
C LEU A 112 0.41 -0.05 -7.39
N GLN A 113 -0.59 0.72 -6.97
CA GLN A 113 -1.16 1.77 -7.82
C GLN A 113 -0.37 3.06 -7.68
N THR A 114 -0.16 3.73 -8.80
CA THR A 114 0.51 5.02 -8.83
C THR A 114 -0.21 5.98 -9.77
N SER A 115 -0.35 7.23 -9.28
CA SER A 115 -0.75 8.39 -10.09
C SER A 115 0.48 9.13 -10.67
N HIS A 116 1.66 8.53 -10.57
CA HIS A 116 2.89 9.03 -11.17
C HIS A 116 3.33 8.09 -12.29
N PRO A 117 3.12 8.46 -13.57
CA PRO A 117 3.51 7.66 -14.73
C PRO A 117 4.97 7.21 -14.68
N GLU A 118 5.87 8.06 -14.17
CA GLU A 118 7.29 7.73 -14.02
C GLU A 118 7.52 6.54 -13.09
N SER A 119 6.74 6.41 -12.01
CA SER A 119 6.82 5.25 -11.11
C SER A 119 6.33 3.96 -11.75
N ALA A 120 5.45 4.05 -12.75
CA ALA A 120 5.02 2.90 -13.54
C ALA A 120 6.03 2.55 -14.66
N LEU A 121 6.66 3.56 -15.25
CA LEU A 121 7.71 3.40 -16.27
C LEU A 121 9.03 2.89 -15.70
N ARG A 122 9.39 3.31 -14.48
CA ARG A 122 10.60 2.90 -13.75
C ARG A 122 10.30 2.41 -12.33
N PRO A 123 9.57 1.29 -12.16
CA PRO A 123 9.22 0.72 -10.85
C PRO A 123 10.42 0.52 -9.93
N GLU A 124 11.58 0.17 -10.48
CA GLU A 124 12.84 -0.05 -9.76
C GLU A 124 13.36 1.18 -9.02
N THR A 125 12.92 2.38 -9.40
CA THR A 125 13.26 3.64 -8.71
C THR A 125 12.22 4.05 -7.68
N ALA A 126 11.00 3.53 -7.78
CA ALA A 126 9.86 3.93 -6.97
C ALA A 126 9.52 2.93 -5.85
N PHE A 127 9.87 1.66 -6.01
CA PHE A 127 9.56 0.59 -5.07
C PHE A 127 10.84 0.02 -4.44
N ALA A 128 10.76 -0.34 -3.15
CA ALA A 128 11.86 -0.97 -2.43
C ALA A 128 12.16 -2.41 -2.90
N PHE A 129 11.32 -2.97 -3.77
CA PHE A 129 11.44 -4.31 -4.34
C PHE A 129 10.74 -4.36 -5.70
N ASP A 130 11.06 -5.37 -6.51
CA ASP A 130 10.39 -5.65 -7.78
C ASP A 130 8.98 -6.24 -7.53
N PRO A 131 7.90 -5.49 -7.81
CA PRO A 131 6.54 -5.93 -7.46
C PRO A 131 6.07 -7.13 -8.27
N GLU A 132 6.45 -7.24 -9.53
CA GLU A 132 6.02 -8.32 -10.40
C GLU A 132 6.72 -9.63 -10.02
N ARG A 133 8.03 -9.56 -9.74
CA ARG A 133 8.80 -10.70 -9.27
C ARG A 133 8.33 -11.19 -7.90
N VAL A 134 8.13 -10.27 -6.95
CA VAL A 134 7.81 -10.60 -5.55
C VAL A 134 6.33 -10.93 -5.36
N LEU A 135 5.44 -10.06 -5.83
CA LEU A 135 3.98 -10.17 -5.58
C LEU A 135 3.22 -10.82 -6.75
N GLY A 136 3.85 -11.01 -7.92
CA GLY A 136 3.17 -11.54 -9.10
C GLY A 136 2.13 -10.56 -9.67
N ARG A 137 2.26 -9.27 -9.35
CA ARG A 137 1.34 -8.21 -9.74
C ARG A 137 2.14 -7.06 -10.36
N PRO A 138 1.79 -6.59 -11.56
CA PRO A 138 2.46 -5.45 -12.15
C PRO A 138 2.11 -4.16 -11.39
N VAL A 139 2.98 -3.16 -11.46
CA VAL A 139 2.65 -1.79 -11.07
C VAL A 139 1.51 -1.30 -11.95
N GLN A 140 0.49 -0.72 -11.33
CA GLN A 140 -0.70 -0.25 -12.03
C GLN A 140 -0.66 1.26 -12.12
N GLU A 141 -0.46 1.77 -13.33
CA GLU A 141 -0.70 3.18 -13.61
C GLU A 141 -2.22 3.45 -13.59
N GLY A 142 -2.64 4.48 -12.85
CA GLY A 142 -4.03 4.93 -12.85
C GLY A 142 -4.74 4.82 -11.50
N PHE A 143 -6.06 4.90 -11.55
CA PHE A 143 -6.92 5.24 -10.42
C PHE A 143 -7.95 4.14 -10.14
N ARG A 144 -8.25 3.91 -8.86
CA ARG A 144 -9.26 2.96 -8.34
C ARG A 144 -10.06 3.61 -7.21
N PRO A 145 -11.14 2.99 -6.67
CA PRO A 145 -12.00 3.63 -5.68
C PRO A 145 -11.28 4.06 -4.39
N GLY A 146 -10.16 3.42 -4.05
CA GLY A 146 -9.31 3.80 -2.92
C GLY A 146 -8.48 5.07 -3.14
N CYS A 147 -8.49 5.68 -4.33
CA CYS A 147 -7.82 6.94 -4.60
C CYS A 147 -8.52 8.09 -3.87
N GLY A 148 -7.74 8.95 -3.21
CA GLY A 148 -8.27 10.13 -2.52
C GLY A 148 -8.58 11.28 -3.49
N LEU A 149 -9.38 12.25 -3.03
CA LEU A 149 -9.65 13.47 -3.80
C LEU A 149 -8.36 14.23 -4.13
N ASP A 150 -7.37 14.26 -3.23
CA ASP A 150 -6.09 14.92 -3.47
C ASP A 150 -5.31 14.32 -4.66
N GLU A 151 -5.36 13.00 -4.83
CA GLU A 151 -4.69 12.33 -5.95
C GLU A 151 -5.39 12.63 -7.27
N LEU A 152 -6.71 12.61 -7.27
CA LEU A 152 -7.51 13.00 -8.42
C LEU A 152 -7.31 14.49 -8.75
N ALA A 153 -7.25 15.37 -7.76
CA ALA A 153 -7.00 16.79 -7.94
C ALA A 153 -5.64 17.05 -8.60
N ARG A 154 -4.58 16.36 -8.17
CA ARG A 154 -3.26 16.44 -8.82
C ARG A 154 -3.30 15.95 -10.27
N CYS A 155 -4.04 14.88 -10.53
CA CYS A 155 -4.24 14.36 -11.88
C CYS A 155 -4.97 15.36 -12.79
N VAL A 156 -6.09 15.91 -12.32
CA VAL A 156 -6.90 16.89 -13.04
C VAL A 156 -6.09 18.16 -13.29
N ALA A 157 -5.44 18.71 -12.27
CA ALA A 157 -4.59 19.90 -12.41
C ALA A 157 -3.49 19.68 -13.46
N ARG A 158 -2.83 18.51 -13.44
CA ARG A 158 -1.84 18.15 -14.46
C ARG A 158 -2.44 18.08 -15.87
N LEU A 159 -3.59 17.44 -16.03
CA LEU A 159 -4.24 17.28 -17.34
C LEU A 159 -4.79 18.60 -17.89
N ARG A 160 -5.18 19.53 -17.01
CA ARG A 160 -5.70 20.85 -17.36
C ARG A 160 -4.63 21.95 -17.41
N GLY A 161 -3.40 21.66 -16.98
CA GLY A 161 -2.31 22.64 -16.89
C GLY A 161 -2.49 23.66 -15.76
N TRP A 162 -3.24 23.33 -14.70
CA TRP A 162 -3.43 24.20 -13.54
C TRP A 162 -2.20 24.19 -12.63
N SER A 163 -1.88 25.36 -12.07
CA SER A 163 -0.75 25.53 -11.13
C SER A 163 -1.07 25.00 -9.73
N VAL A 164 -2.35 24.89 -9.37
CA VAL A 164 -2.80 24.45 -8.04
C VAL A 164 -3.82 23.32 -8.21
N ALA A 165 -3.61 22.24 -7.46
CA ALA A 165 -4.59 21.16 -7.32
C ALA A 165 -5.59 21.51 -6.22
N ASP A 166 -6.88 21.51 -6.53
CA ASP A 166 -7.96 21.75 -5.58
C ASP A 166 -8.85 20.51 -5.45
N PRO A 167 -8.80 19.77 -4.33
CA PRO A 167 -9.67 18.61 -4.05
C PRO A 167 -11.16 18.94 -4.01
N SER A 168 -11.52 20.20 -3.76
CA SER A 168 -12.91 20.67 -3.69
C SER A 168 -13.47 21.05 -5.06
N ASN A 169 -12.64 21.02 -6.11
CA ASN A 169 -13.07 21.36 -7.46
C ASN A 169 -14.20 20.42 -7.93
N PRO A 170 -15.32 20.95 -8.47
CA PRO A 170 -16.44 20.13 -8.92
C PRO A 170 -16.08 19.05 -9.95
N GLU A 171 -15.11 19.30 -10.84
CA GLU A 171 -14.62 18.27 -11.78
C GLU A 171 -13.98 17.09 -11.05
N VAL A 172 -13.23 17.35 -9.97
CA VAL A 172 -12.54 16.33 -9.16
C VAL A 172 -13.55 15.49 -8.39
N VAL A 173 -14.53 16.13 -7.75
CA VAL A 173 -15.59 15.42 -7.01
C VAL A 173 -16.41 14.56 -7.97
N ARG A 174 -16.84 15.11 -9.11
CA ARG A 174 -17.59 14.37 -10.14
C ARG A 174 -16.78 13.22 -10.72
N LEU A 175 -15.47 13.38 -10.88
CA LEU A 175 -14.57 12.32 -11.32
C LEU A 175 -14.48 11.20 -10.28
N LYS A 176 -14.43 11.52 -8.98
CA LYS A 176 -14.44 10.53 -7.90
C LYS A 176 -15.72 9.72 -7.90
N GLU A 177 -16.87 10.37 -8.02
CA GLU A 177 -18.18 9.70 -8.08
C GLU A 177 -18.27 8.76 -9.28
N TRP A 178 -17.83 9.21 -10.46
CA TRP A 178 -17.78 8.36 -11.65
C TRP A 178 -16.81 7.19 -11.50
N LEU A 179 -15.65 7.42 -10.90
CA LEU A 179 -14.66 6.38 -10.62
C LEU A 179 -15.29 5.31 -9.72
N ASP A 180 -15.87 5.69 -8.59
CA ASP A 180 -16.51 4.77 -7.64
C ASP A 180 -17.66 3.99 -8.29
N ALA A 181 -18.53 4.68 -9.03
CA ALA A 181 -19.63 4.06 -9.74
C ALA A 181 -19.15 3.05 -10.79
N SER A 182 -18.05 3.32 -11.48
CA SER A 182 -17.49 2.41 -12.49
C SER A 182 -17.04 1.08 -11.88
N PHE A 183 -16.47 1.09 -10.68
CA PHE A 183 -16.08 -0.13 -9.96
C PHE A 183 -17.25 -0.82 -9.28
N ALA A 184 -18.22 -0.07 -8.75
CA ALA A 184 -19.48 -0.64 -8.29
C ALA A 184 -20.22 -1.37 -9.42
N GLY A 185 -20.07 -0.89 -10.67
CA GLY A 185 -20.56 -1.54 -11.89
C GLY A 185 -19.78 -2.77 -12.36
N GLY A 186 -18.83 -3.29 -11.57
CA GLY A 186 -18.13 -4.54 -11.86
C GLY A 186 -16.80 -4.40 -12.61
N ARG A 187 -16.27 -3.17 -12.76
CA ARG A 187 -14.95 -2.96 -13.37
C ARG A 187 -13.83 -3.61 -12.56
N SER A 188 -12.92 -4.30 -13.25
CA SER A 188 -11.78 -5.00 -12.63
C SER A 188 -10.42 -4.30 -12.84
N SER A 189 -10.27 -3.53 -13.92
CA SER A 189 -9.05 -2.82 -14.30
C SER A 189 -9.00 -1.38 -13.74
N ALA A 190 -7.80 -0.88 -13.44
CA ALA A 190 -7.61 0.53 -13.07
C ALA A 190 -8.07 1.48 -14.18
N VAL A 191 -8.45 2.70 -13.81
CA VAL A 191 -8.75 3.78 -14.77
C VAL A 191 -7.44 4.49 -15.10
N GLY A 192 -6.99 4.41 -16.35
CA GLY A 192 -5.76 5.05 -16.81
C GLY A 192 -5.90 6.56 -17.03
N PHE A 193 -4.78 7.24 -17.26
CA PHE A 193 -4.75 8.68 -17.53
C PHE A 193 -5.54 9.10 -18.77
N ASP A 194 -5.46 8.32 -19.85
CA ASP A 194 -6.18 8.63 -21.09
C ASP A 194 -7.69 8.56 -20.91
N GLU A 195 -8.16 7.63 -20.08
CA GLU A 195 -9.58 7.51 -19.77
C GLU A 195 -10.07 8.67 -18.89
N ILE A 196 -9.27 9.10 -17.90
CA ILE A 196 -9.58 10.31 -17.13
C ILE A 196 -9.61 11.53 -18.06
N ARG A 197 -8.64 11.68 -18.96
CA ARG A 197 -8.60 12.78 -19.93
C ARG A 197 -9.87 12.79 -20.78
N ALA A 198 -10.26 11.65 -21.33
CA ALA A 198 -11.49 11.51 -22.10
C ALA A 198 -12.73 11.86 -21.26
N ARG A 199 -12.78 11.44 -20.00
CA ARG A 199 -13.90 11.73 -19.10
C ARG A 199 -14.02 13.21 -18.76
N LEU A 200 -12.90 13.88 -18.48
CA LEU A 200 -12.86 15.32 -18.23
C LEU A 200 -13.32 16.15 -19.46
N GLN A 201 -13.03 15.67 -20.68
CA GLN A 201 -13.56 16.29 -21.90
C GLN A 201 -15.08 16.16 -21.99
N THR A 202 -15.67 15.03 -21.56
CA THR A 202 -17.13 14.90 -21.51
C THR A 202 -17.77 15.84 -20.48
N PHE A 203 -17.16 16.01 -19.31
CA PHE A 203 -17.69 16.91 -18.28
C PHE A 203 -17.71 18.38 -18.72
N ALA A 204 -16.70 18.82 -19.48
CA ALA A 204 -16.65 20.18 -20.04
C ALA A 204 -17.79 20.46 -21.04
N ARG A 205 -18.32 19.43 -21.70
CA ARG A 205 -19.45 19.56 -22.66
C ARG A 205 -20.82 19.61 -21.99
N ASP A 206 -20.92 19.12 -20.75
CA ASP A 206 -22.17 19.08 -19.98
C ASP A 206 -22.45 20.38 -19.21
N VAL A 207 -21.56 21.37 -19.25
CA VAL A 207 -21.79 22.70 -18.65
C VAL A 207 -22.43 23.60 -19.71
N PRO A 208 -23.71 24.00 -19.56
CA PRO A 208 -24.32 24.95 -20.49
C PRO A 208 -23.77 26.35 -20.21
N GLY A 209 -22.76 26.74 -20.98
CA GLY A 209 -22.28 28.12 -21.10
C GLY A 209 -20.88 28.37 -20.53
N GLY A 210 -19.88 28.50 -21.41
CA GLY A 210 -18.67 29.27 -21.13
C GLY A 210 -17.35 28.69 -21.66
N GLY A 211 -16.84 29.26 -22.75
CA GLY A 211 -15.39 29.37 -23.00
C GLY A 211 -14.81 28.40 -24.03
N GLU A 212 -14.21 28.96 -25.09
CA GLU A 212 -13.46 28.30 -26.15
C GLU A 212 -12.47 27.23 -25.64
N ALA A 213 -12.39 26.13 -26.39
CA ALA A 213 -11.31 25.16 -26.24
C ALA A 213 -9.97 25.82 -26.59
N PRO A 214 -8.91 25.67 -25.77
CA PRO A 214 -7.59 26.12 -26.17
C PRO A 214 -7.08 25.29 -27.36
N PRO A 215 -6.28 25.89 -28.27
CA PRO A 215 -5.80 25.19 -29.45
C PRO A 215 -4.82 24.07 -29.06
N PRO A 216 -4.70 23.03 -29.90
CA PRO A 216 -3.79 21.92 -29.65
C PRO A 216 -2.33 22.41 -29.68
N ILE A 217 -1.55 21.99 -28.68
CA ILE A 217 -0.07 21.94 -28.73
C ILE A 217 0.32 20.52 -29.07
#